data_AF-A0A2V8CB45-F1
#
_entry.id   AF-A0A2V8CB45-F1
#
_cell.length_a   1.000
_cell.length_b   1.000
_cell.length_c   1.000
_cell.angle_alpha   90.00
_cell.angle_beta   90.00
_cell.angle_gamma   90.00
#
_symmetry.space_group_name_H-M   'P 1'
#
loop_
_entity.id
_entity.type
_entity.pdbx_description
1 polymer ?
#
loop_
_entity_poly.entity_id
_entity_poly.type
_entity_poly.pdbx_seq_one_letter_code
_entity_poly.pdbx_strand_id
1 'polypeptide(L)'
;MRADGGDTARLRRVRRRQRTRRRASGRGRPGAGDVDAEEGSGRPLRPHGEDSVRRARERTLLAPRRRRRPLHVRRRRAIRPAVPPHDVLRAGDAGVRRRTRRRRGARHGTRPPQVRRKHLHRRKAHRAAPAASIRSTPPPASPRPARAPARPVRPNAAPPRPPAAAAAAAPPSAEREVRVTVVNDMPDAVEATVELAVPPGWTASPPQQPVSFARSDESQTLRFQVKPAPNAEAGEYRVTASVTAGSQTFDRGYQTIEYPHITRYHIYDPAQTTLKVIDVRTPSNLTIGYVMGVGDQVPPAIEQLGAKVEMITADDLAWGNLSRFDAIVTGVRAYERRDDLRANNRRLLEYVFNGGTAIVQYNKFEFNDAQYGPYPAKVSADRVTDENAPVKILSPHDPIFTTPNEIADQAWKGWVQERGLYFLGEKDSRYHDLVQLEDPFPYNTGVKTGALVEATYGKGKWIYVGLNLWRQLPAGTDGAYQILANLISVGKQPQRTPSTQR
;
A
#
# COMPACT_ATOMS: atom_id res chain seq x y z
N MET A 1 -65.43 -9.38 29.77
CA MET A 1 -65.22 -8.79 31.12
C MET A 1 -63.79 -8.26 31.10
N ARG A 2 -63.44 -6.97 31.28
CA ARG A 2 -63.96 -5.90 32.17
C ARG A 2 -63.98 -6.35 33.65
N ALA A 3 -63.38 -5.66 34.63
CA ALA A 3 -62.44 -4.52 34.67
C ALA A 3 -61.76 -4.55 36.08
N ASP A 4 -60.96 -3.62 36.63
CA ASP A 4 -60.39 -2.30 36.27
C ASP A 4 -59.08 -2.13 37.13
N GLY A 5 -58.43 -1.00 37.49
CA GLY A 5 -58.60 0.45 37.22
C GLY A 5 -57.89 1.32 38.28
N GLY A 6 -57.27 2.45 37.89
CA GLY A 6 -56.67 3.48 38.78
C GLY A 6 -55.15 3.35 39.05
N ASP A 7 -54.29 4.36 38.81
CA ASP A 7 -54.08 5.70 39.45
C ASP A 7 -53.28 5.64 40.79
N THR A 8 -52.46 6.62 41.21
CA THR A 8 -52.23 8.02 40.77
C THR A 8 -50.74 8.45 40.83
N ALA A 9 -50.40 9.62 40.25
CA ALA A 9 -49.03 10.17 40.19
C ALA A 9 -48.66 11.15 41.33
N ARG A 10 -47.35 11.46 41.50
CA ARG A 10 -46.88 12.77 42.05
C ARG A 10 -45.43 13.14 41.70
N LEU A 11 -45.19 14.46 41.53
CA LEU A 11 -43.89 15.08 41.24
C LEU A 11 -43.21 15.59 42.53
N ARG A 12 -41.86 15.82 42.52
CA ARG A 12 -41.26 17.16 42.79
C ARG A 12 -39.73 17.31 42.66
N ARG A 13 -39.33 18.27 41.81
CA ARG A 13 -38.30 19.33 41.98
C ARG A 13 -36.86 19.03 42.48
N VAL A 14 -35.92 19.16 41.53
CA VAL A 14 -34.89 20.23 41.45
C VAL A 14 -34.18 20.72 42.73
N ARG A 15 -32.84 20.63 42.75
CA ARG A 15 -31.95 21.66 43.34
C ARG A 15 -30.68 21.93 42.51
N ARG A 16 -30.49 23.19 42.10
CA ARG A 16 -29.17 23.75 41.74
C ARG A 16 -28.42 24.16 43.02
N ARG A 17 -27.08 24.10 43.03
CA ARG A 17 -26.24 25.00 43.85
C ARG A 17 -24.96 25.40 43.10
N GLN A 18 -24.66 26.70 43.10
CA GLN A 18 -23.35 27.30 42.83
C GLN A 18 -22.90 28.04 44.09
N ARG A 19 -21.60 27.98 44.42
CA ARG A 19 -20.83 28.98 45.20
C ARG A 19 -19.35 28.82 44.78
N THR A 20 -18.68 29.76 44.10
CA THR A 20 -18.27 31.15 44.43
C THR A 20 -17.04 31.27 45.35
N ARG A 21 -15.88 31.50 44.71
CA ARG A 21 -14.65 32.22 45.12
C ARG A 21 -14.45 32.64 46.58
N ARG A 22 -13.19 32.54 47.04
CA ARG A 22 -12.52 33.62 47.80
C ARG A 22 -11.06 33.81 47.32
N ARG A 23 -10.49 34.98 47.63
CA ARG A 23 -9.13 35.41 47.25
C ARG A 23 -8.56 36.25 48.40
N ALA A 24 -7.30 36.02 48.78
CA ALA A 24 -6.38 36.95 49.45
C ALA A 24 -4.95 36.42 49.20
N SER A 25 -3.86 37.16 48.92
CA SER A 25 -3.45 38.57 49.04
C SER A 25 -2.87 38.99 50.40
N GLY A 26 -1.54 39.04 50.46
CA GLY A 26 -0.73 39.69 51.49
C GLY A 26 0.67 39.98 50.94
N ARG A 27 1.32 41.08 51.37
CA ARG A 27 2.69 41.48 51.01
C ARG A 27 3.52 41.65 52.28
N GLY A 28 4.83 41.39 52.21
CA GLY A 28 5.77 41.67 53.30
C GLY A 28 7.24 41.69 52.84
N ARG A 29 7.94 42.76 53.21
CA ARG A 29 9.39 43.08 53.17
C ARG A 29 9.67 43.86 54.49
N PRO A 30 10.89 44.31 54.87
CA PRO A 30 12.20 44.29 54.18
C PRO A 30 13.40 43.83 55.07
N GLY A 31 14.62 44.02 54.56
CA GLY A 31 15.88 44.09 55.31
C GLY A 31 17.03 43.36 54.60
N ALA A 32 18.30 43.76 54.60
CA ALA A 32 19.01 45.04 54.76
C ALA A 32 20.53 44.70 54.75
N GLY A 33 21.33 45.41 53.95
CA GLY A 33 22.81 45.51 54.05
C GLY A 33 23.64 44.47 53.28
N ASP A 34 24.84 44.78 52.78
CA ASP A 34 25.51 46.11 52.69
C ASP A 34 26.72 46.09 51.71
N VAL A 35 27.14 47.27 51.17
CA VAL A 35 28.42 47.70 50.50
C VAL A 35 29.31 46.74 49.63
N ASP A 36 30.13 47.15 48.64
CA ASP A 36 30.48 48.46 48.03
C ASP A 36 31.11 48.35 46.60
N ALA A 37 31.24 49.50 45.89
CA ALA A 37 32.28 49.90 44.88
C ALA A 37 32.67 49.00 43.65
N GLU A 38 33.05 49.48 42.44
CA GLU A 38 32.98 50.82 41.78
C GLU A 38 33.10 50.73 40.22
N GLU A 39 32.99 51.90 39.54
CA GLU A 39 33.32 52.24 38.12
C GLU A 39 32.54 51.61 36.92
N GLY A 40 32.33 52.31 35.79
CA GLY A 40 32.63 53.73 35.50
C GLY A 40 32.60 54.15 34.01
N SER A 41 31.46 54.65 33.49
CA SER A 41 31.31 55.27 32.13
C SER A 41 31.59 54.35 30.91
N GLY A 42 31.42 54.73 29.63
CA GLY A 42 30.81 55.91 28.99
C GLY A 42 30.97 55.89 27.45
N ARG A 43 29.99 56.37 26.67
CA ARG A 43 30.08 56.55 25.19
C ARG A 43 29.92 58.03 24.82
N PRO A 44 30.60 58.50 23.74
CA PRO A 44 29.90 59.19 22.65
C PRO A 44 30.36 58.76 21.23
N LEU A 45 30.19 59.59 20.19
CA LEU A 45 30.13 59.20 18.76
C LEU A 45 31.07 59.96 17.80
N ARG A 46 31.58 59.24 16.78
CA ARG A 46 31.90 59.69 15.37
C ARG A 46 32.97 60.83 15.23
N PRO A 47 33.40 61.31 14.02
CA PRO A 47 32.85 61.19 12.64
C PRO A 47 33.86 60.91 11.47
N HIS A 48 33.36 61.02 10.21
CA HIS A 48 34.05 61.04 8.88
C HIS A 48 34.83 59.77 8.41
N GLY A 49 35.01 59.53 7.10
CA GLY A 49 34.46 60.23 5.93
C GLY A 49 34.83 59.63 4.55
N GLU A 50 34.26 60.26 3.50
CA GLU A 50 34.65 60.29 2.07
C GLU A 50 34.54 59.06 1.13
N ASP A 51 33.98 59.33 -0.06
CA ASP A 51 34.07 58.53 -1.28
C ASP A 51 35.44 58.66 -1.96
N SER A 52 35.86 57.64 -2.74
CA SER A 52 36.70 57.87 -3.91
C SER A 52 36.60 56.77 -4.97
N VAL A 53 36.54 57.20 -6.22
CA VAL A 53 36.48 56.35 -7.42
C VAL A 53 37.91 56.11 -7.97
N ARG A 54 38.04 55.13 -8.88
CA ARG A 54 39.05 55.04 -9.97
C ARG A 54 40.36 54.26 -9.69
N ARG A 55 40.47 53.10 -10.39
CA ARG A 55 41.64 52.36 -10.96
C ARG A 55 41.44 50.86 -10.67
N ALA A 56 41.03 49.98 -11.59
CA ALA A 56 41.18 49.86 -13.04
C ALA A 56 42.61 49.55 -13.52
N ARG A 57 42.98 48.24 -13.54
CA ARG A 57 43.58 47.51 -14.68
C ARG A 57 43.73 46.01 -14.38
N GLU A 58 43.99 45.24 -15.44
CA GLU A 58 44.50 43.85 -15.46
C GLU A 58 43.69 42.73 -14.75
N ARG A 59 42.95 41.93 -15.53
CA ARG A 59 43.47 40.66 -16.08
C ARG A 59 42.51 40.02 -17.10
N THR A 60 43.07 39.59 -18.23
CA THR A 60 42.40 38.80 -19.27
C THR A 60 42.38 37.31 -18.87
N LEU A 61 41.58 36.50 -19.56
CA LEU A 61 41.55 35.02 -19.53
C LEU A 61 41.02 34.36 -18.24
N LEU A 62 39.74 33.95 -18.26
CA LEU A 62 39.33 32.55 -18.04
C LEU A 62 37.82 32.37 -18.29
N ALA A 63 37.46 31.71 -19.39
CA ALA A 63 36.08 31.30 -19.64
C ALA A 63 35.74 30.04 -18.81
N PRO A 64 34.59 29.98 -18.12
CA PRO A 64 34.22 28.81 -17.33
C PRO A 64 33.86 27.64 -18.25
N ARG A 65 34.67 26.57 -18.23
CA ARG A 65 34.39 25.30 -18.94
C ARG A 65 33.01 24.78 -18.52
N ARG A 66 32.04 24.77 -19.45
CA ARG A 66 30.75 24.10 -19.25
C ARG A 66 31.00 22.61 -18.97
N ARG A 67 30.72 22.13 -17.75
CA ARG A 67 30.68 20.70 -17.47
C ARG A 67 29.52 20.09 -18.26
N ARG A 68 29.82 19.12 -19.14
CA ARG A 68 28.82 18.30 -19.83
C ARG A 68 27.96 17.56 -18.79
N ARG A 69 26.66 17.40 -19.05
CA ARG A 69 25.72 16.65 -18.19
C ARG A 69 25.43 15.31 -18.86
N PRO A 70 25.62 14.16 -18.18
CA PRO A 70 25.52 12.85 -18.82
C PRO A 70 24.09 12.40 -19.10
N LEU A 71 23.96 11.29 -19.83
CA LEU A 71 22.69 10.57 -20.06
C LEU A 71 22.22 9.88 -18.78
N HIS A 72 20.90 9.68 -18.64
CA HIS A 72 20.32 9.11 -17.43
C HIS A 72 19.08 8.24 -17.66
N VAL A 73 18.85 7.28 -16.76
CA VAL A 73 17.64 6.45 -16.74
C VAL A 73 16.57 7.09 -15.85
N ARG A 74 15.32 7.28 -16.33
CA ARG A 74 14.29 8.02 -15.57
C ARG A 74 13.14 7.14 -15.10
N ARG A 75 13.07 6.90 -13.79
CA ARG A 75 11.96 6.17 -13.16
C ARG A 75 10.70 7.04 -13.08
N ARG A 76 9.67 6.76 -13.90
CA ARG A 76 8.33 7.37 -13.74
C ARG A 76 7.48 6.54 -12.78
N ARG A 77 7.05 7.12 -11.64
CA ARG A 77 5.96 6.58 -10.83
C ARG A 77 4.63 7.11 -11.39
N ALA A 78 3.89 6.28 -12.10
CA ALA A 78 2.63 6.69 -12.73
C ALA A 78 1.51 6.87 -11.69
N ILE A 79 0.96 8.08 -11.59
CA ILE A 79 -0.22 8.38 -10.76
C ILE A 79 -1.25 9.11 -11.62
N ARG A 80 -2.08 8.35 -12.35
CA ARG A 80 -3.42 8.71 -12.85
C ARG A 80 -4.09 7.45 -13.46
N PRO A 81 -5.43 7.39 -13.52
CA PRO A 81 -6.16 6.15 -13.80
C PRO A 81 -6.07 5.74 -15.27
N ALA A 82 -6.15 4.43 -15.52
CA ALA A 82 -6.33 3.89 -16.86
C ALA A 82 -7.81 4.03 -17.30
N VAL A 83 -7.99 4.50 -18.54
CA VAL A 83 -9.22 4.34 -19.31
C VAL A 83 -8.93 3.22 -20.32
N PRO A 84 -9.83 2.23 -20.53
CA PRO A 84 -9.52 1.08 -21.38
C PRO A 84 -9.47 1.47 -22.86
N PRO A 85 -8.50 0.93 -23.64
CA PRO A 85 -8.55 0.98 -25.09
C PRO A 85 -9.57 -0.05 -25.62
N HIS A 86 -10.38 0.36 -26.58
CA HIS A 86 -11.22 -0.53 -27.38
C HIS A 86 -10.51 -0.92 -28.70
N ASP A 87 -11.12 -1.88 -29.42
CA ASP A 87 -10.93 -2.18 -30.85
C ASP A 87 -9.64 -2.88 -31.30
N VAL A 88 -9.58 -4.17 -30.92
CA VAL A 88 -9.61 -5.34 -31.84
C VAL A 88 -9.23 -5.12 -33.32
N LEU A 89 -8.36 -5.99 -33.84
CA LEU A 89 -8.43 -6.46 -35.23
C LEU A 89 -8.10 -7.96 -35.33
N ARG A 90 -8.97 -8.72 -36.02
CA ARG A 90 -8.68 -10.06 -36.57
C ARG A 90 -9.55 -10.25 -37.83
N ALA A 91 -8.96 -10.77 -38.91
CA ALA A 91 -9.67 -10.96 -40.18
C ALA A 91 -10.39 -12.32 -40.25
N GLY A 92 -11.46 -12.40 -41.04
CA GLY A 92 -12.22 -13.63 -41.33
C GLY A 92 -13.59 -13.32 -41.92
N ASP A 93 -13.92 -13.90 -43.08
CA ASP A 93 -15.12 -13.59 -43.86
C ASP A 93 -16.45 -14.01 -43.23
N ALA A 94 -17.49 -13.19 -43.45
CA ALA A 94 -18.68 -13.57 -44.23
C ALA A 94 -19.61 -12.36 -44.41
N GLY A 95 -20.16 -12.15 -45.62
CA GLY A 95 -21.06 -11.04 -45.90
C GLY A 95 -22.53 -11.46 -46.08
N VAL A 96 -23.46 -10.51 -45.92
CA VAL A 96 -24.79 -10.54 -46.56
C VAL A 96 -25.29 -9.10 -46.79
N ARG A 97 -25.99 -8.88 -47.92
CA ARG A 97 -26.54 -7.56 -48.30
C ARG A 97 -27.91 -7.33 -47.64
N ARG A 98 -28.23 -6.11 -47.18
CA ARG A 98 -29.56 -5.49 -47.46
C ARG A 98 -29.66 -3.96 -47.31
N ARG A 99 -30.16 -3.40 -48.42
CA ARG A 99 -30.64 -2.04 -48.76
C ARG A 99 -30.97 -1.03 -47.64
N THR A 100 -30.60 0.22 -47.92
CA THR A 100 -31.06 1.47 -47.27
C THR A 100 -32.52 1.82 -47.55
N ARG A 101 -33.13 2.64 -46.68
CA ARG A 101 -34.23 3.57 -47.05
C ARG A 101 -34.28 4.79 -46.13
N ARG A 102 -34.23 6.00 -46.71
CA ARG A 102 -34.50 7.28 -46.02
C ARG A 102 -36.01 7.55 -45.94
N ARG A 103 -36.48 8.30 -44.94
CA ARG A 103 -37.63 9.22 -45.06
C ARG A 103 -37.43 10.48 -44.19
N ARG A 104 -38.25 11.52 -44.42
CA ARG A 104 -38.16 12.87 -43.81
C ARG A 104 -39.42 13.20 -43.00
N GLY A 105 -39.26 14.08 -42.00
CA GLY A 105 -40.30 14.85 -41.28
C GLY A 105 -39.62 15.47 -40.04
N ALA A 106 -39.50 16.79 -39.83
CA ALA A 106 -40.50 17.88 -39.78
C ALA A 106 -41.48 17.72 -38.59
N ARG A 107 -41.76 18.73 -37.76
CA ARG A 107 -41.12 20.04 -37.43
C ARG A 107 -41.95 20.62 -36.26
N HIS A 108 -41.37 21.13 -35.16
CA HIS A 108 -41.90 22.12 -34.19
C HIS A 108 -41.11 22.01 -32.84
N GLY A 109 -40.90 23.07 -32.04
CA GLY A 109 -41.28 24.45 -32.35
C GLY A 109 -41.19 25.56 -31.27
N THR A 110 -40.46 25.44 -30.14
CA THR A 110 -40.44 26.51 -29.11
C THR A 110 -39.10 26.70 -28.36
N ARG A 111 -38.83 27.98 -27.98
CA ARG A 111 -37.68 28.55 -27.23
C ARG A 111 -38.00 30.04 -26.95
N PRO A 112 -37.27 30.79 -26.09
CA PRO A 112 -36.38 30.41 -24.97
C PRO A 112 -36.98 31.00 -23.65
N PRO A 113 -36.31 31.71 -22.69
CA PRO A 113 -35.18 32.65 -22.80
C PRO A 113 -33.88 32.21 -22.08
N GLN A 114 -32.80 32.97 -22.28
CA GLN A 114 -31.55 32.90 -21.51
C GLN A 114 -31.47 34.05 -20.50
N VAL A 115 -30.68 33.90 -19.43
CA VAL A 115 -30.25 35.01 -18.55
C VAL A 115 -28.72 35.16 -18.60
N ARG A 116 -28.22 36.41 -18.61
CA ARG A 116 -26.80 36.74 -18.78
C ARG A 116 -26.02 36.82 -17.46
N ARG A 117 -24.70 36.63 -17.59
CA ARG A 117 -23.63 36.82 -16.59
C ARG A 117 -23.81 38.03 -15.64
N LYS A 118 -23.32 37.88 -14.40
CA LYS A 118 -22.50 38.90 -13.73
C LYS A 118 -21.28 38.25 -13.08
N HIS A 119 -20.12 38.92 -13.13
CA HIS A 119 -18.96 38.63 -12.27
C HIS A 119 -19.06 39.45 -10.98
N LEU A 120 -18.54 38.93 -9.87
CA LEU A 120 -17.98 39.78 -8.81
C LEU A 120 -16.90 39.00 -8.02
N HIS A 121 -15.79 39.68 -7.70
CA HIS A 121 -14.80 39.15 -6.75
C HIS A 121 -15.25 39.37 -5.30
N ARG A 122 -14.91 38.44 -4.40
CA ARG A 122 -14.33 38.83 -3.11
C ARG A 122 -13.40 37.77 -2.52
N ARG A 123 -12.33 38.23 -1.86
CA ARG A 123 -11.34 37.41 -1.15
C ARG A 123 -11.75 37.20 0.31
N LYS A 124 -11.49 36.00 0.85
CA LYS A 124 -10.98 35.69 2.21
C LYS A 124 -10.74 34.16 2.21
N ALA A 125 -9.52 33.61 2.22
CA ALA A 125 -8.31 33.92 2.98
C ALA A 125 -8.44 33.58 4.48
N HIS A 126 -8.16 32.32 4.82
CA HIS A 126 -7.63 31.92 6.13
C HIS A 126 -6.41 31.03 5.92
N ARG A 127 -5.57 30.93 6.96
CA ARG A 127 -4.15 30.54 6.89
C ARG A 127 -3.86 29.53 8.00
N ALA A 128 -3.30 28.38 7.63
CA ALA A 128 -2.66 27.44 8.54
C ALA A 128 -1.33 27.01 7.91
N ALA A 129 -0.26 26.96 8.72
CA ALA A 129 1.09 26.63 8.26
C ALA A 129 1.41 25.15 8.51
N PRO A 130 2.32 24.52 7.74
CA PRO A 130 2.82 23.19 8.06
C PRO A 130 3.73 23.23 9.30
N ALA A 131 3.72 22.17 10.08
CA ALA A 131 4.73 21.88 11.11
C ALA A 131 5.46 20.59 10.73
N ALA A 132 6.77 20.56 10.94
CA ALA A 132 7.63 19.42 10.63
C ALA A 132 8.60 19.15 11.78
N SER A 133 8.93 17.88 11.98
CA SER A 133 10.10 17.41 12.75
C SER A 133 10.43 16.01 12.22
N ILE A 134 11.45 15.86 11.38
CA ILE A 134 12.88 15.64 11.71
C ILE A 134 13.16 14.18 12.10
N ARG A 135 14.15 13.61 11.41
CA ARG A 135 14.68 12.25 11.59
C ARG A 135 16.08 12.39 12.20
N SER A 136 16.29 11.91 13.42
CA SER A 136 17.58 11.95 14.11
C SER A 136 18.35 10.64 13.92
N THR A 137 19.64 10.73 13.58
CA THR A 137 20.60 9.63 13.65
C THR A 137 21.28 9.59 15.02
N PRO A 138 21.63 8.42 15.56
CA PRO A 138 22.19 8.28 16.91
C PRO A 138 23.69 8.66 16.98
N PRO A 139 24.17 9.15 18.14
CA PRO A 139 25.61 9.26 18.45
C PRO A 139 26.21 7.89 18.83
N PRO A 140 27.55 7.74 18.82
CA PRO A 140 28.23 6.48 19.14
C PRO A 140 28.16 6.11 20.63
N ALA A 141 28.34 4.82 20.92
CA ALA A 141 28.24 4.25 22.27
C ALA A 141 29.56 4.30 23.07
N SER A 142 29.43 4.24 24.40
CA SER A 142 30.52 4.00 25.36
C SER A 142 29.94 3.29 26.61
N PRO A 143 30.76 2.58 27.41
CA PRO A 143 30.33 1.31 28.02
C PRO A 143 29.59 1.42 29.36
N ARG A 144 28.92 0.33 29.73
CA ARG A 144 28.41 0.04 31.09
C ARG A 144 29.05 -1.23 31.66
N PRO A 145 29.17 -1.35 33.00
CA PRO A 145 29.98 -2.39 33.65
C PRO A 145 29.29 -3.77 33.71
N ALA A 146 30.09 -4.79 33.97
CA ALA A 146 29.69 -6.20 34.00
C ALA A 146 28.81 -6.58 35.21
N ARG A 147 28.08 -7.70 35.07
CA ARG A 147 27.46 -8.43 36.19
C ARG A 147 27.68 -9.94 36.02
N ALA A 148 27.82 -10.65 37.13
CA ALA A 148 28.30 -12.04 37.21
C ALA A 148 27.31 -13.09 36.67
N PRO A 149 27.76 -14.32 36.34
CA PRO A 149 27.02 -15.25 35.47
C PRO A 149 26.02 -16.17 36.18
N ALA A 150 25.05 -16.67 35.41
CA ALA A 150 24.19 -17.81 35.78
C ALA A 150 24.56 -19.06 34.96
N ARG A 151 24.31 -20.26 35.53
CA ARG A 151 24.72 -21.55 34.95
C ARG A 151 23.82 -22.02 33.79
N PRO A 152 24.35 -22.83 32.84
CA PRO A 152 23.60 -23.32 31.70
C PRO A 152 22.63 -24.46 32.06
N VAL A 153 21.46 -24.46 31.43
CA VAL A 153 20.51 -25.59 31.40
C VAL A 153 20.57 -26.24 30.01
N ARG A 154 20.63 -27.57 29.94
CA ARG A 154 20.66 -28.32 28.68
C ARG A 154 19.25 -28.39 28.05
N PRO A 155 19.07 -28.11 26.75
CA PRO A 155 17.88 -28.53 26.03
C PRO A 155 17.93 -30.04 25.78
N ASN A 156 16.80 -30.73 25.99
CA ASN A 156 16.66 -32.15 25.63
C ASN A 156 16.45 -32.29 24.11
N ALA A 157 17.06 -33.31 23.50
CA ALA A 157 16.85 -33.62 22.10
C ALA A 157 15.55 -34.44 21.92
N ALA A 158 14.72 -34.03 20.96
CA ALA A 158 13.64 -34.86 20.42
C ALA A 158 14.11 -35.52 19.10
N PRO A 159 13.69 -36.76 18.79
CA PRO A 159 14.17 -37.48 17.61
C PRO A 159 13.65 -36.85 16.30
N PRO A 160 14.42 -36.94 15.19
CA PRO A 160 14.02 -36.40 13.90
C PRO A 160 12.83 -37.17 13.32
N ARG A 161 11.82 -36.44 12.82
CA ARG A 161 10.81 -37.00 11.91
C ARG A 161 11.45 -37.24 10.53
N PRO A 162 11.02 -38.29 9.79
CA PRO A 162 11.46 -38.49 8.41
C PRO A 162 10.99 -37.33 7.52
N PRO A 163 11.75 -36.98 6.46
CA PRO A 163 11.36 -35.91 5.56
C PRO A 163 10.07 -36.29 4.80
N ALA A 164 9.08 -35.39 4.82
CA ALA A 164 7.96 -35.48 3.89
C ALA A 164 8.49 -35.32 2.46
N ALA A 165 7.96 -36.11 1.53
CA ALA A 165 8.41 -36.08 0.14
C ALA A 165 8.26 -34.67 -0.46
N ALA A 166 9.33 -34.16 -1.07
CA ALA A 166 9.34 -32.84 -1.68
C ALA A 166 8.38 -32.81 -2.87
N ALA A 167 7.17 -32.27 -2.64
CA ALA A 167 6.26 -31.91 -3.71
C ALA A 167 6.94 -30.82 -4.54
N ALA A 168 7.34 -31.15 -5.77
CA ALA A 168 8.14 -30.27 -6.62
C ALA A 168 7.47 -28.90 -6.78
N ALA A 169 8.20 -27.84 -6.46
CA ALA A 169 7.78 -26.48 -6.76
C ALA A 169 7.56 -26.33 -8.27
N ALA A 170 6.54 -25.58 -8.66
CA ALA A 170 6.30 -25.30 -10.08
C ALA A 170 7.51 -24.52 -10.66
N PRO A 171 8.01 -24.86 -11.86
CA PRO A 171 9.15 -24.17 -12.43
C PRO A 171 8.83 -22.68 -12.65
N PRO A 172 9.83 -21.77 -12.54
CA PRO A 172 9.66 -20.32 -12.70
C PRO A 172 9.40 -19.95 -14.17
N SER A 173 8.20 -20.28 -14.63
CA SER A 173 7.80 -20.42 -16.03
C SER A 173 7.34 -19.14 -16.71
N ALA A 174 7.22 -18.04 -15.96
CA ALA A 174 6.74 -16.76 -16.48
C ALA A 174 7.90 -15.82 -16.83
N GLU A 175 8.10 -15.59 -18.12
CA GLU A 175 8.91 -14.48 -18.64
C GLU A 175 8.34 -13.14 -18.17
N ARG A 176 9.19 -12.18 -17.78
CA ARG A 176 8.78 -10.90 -17.21
C ARG A 176 9.31 -9.72 -18.02
N GLU A 177 8.39 -8.83 -18.44
CA GLU A 177 8.76 -7.63 -19.19
C GLU A 177 9.38 -6.58 -18.26
N VAL A 178 10.70 -6.40 -18.34
CA VAL A 178 11.44 -5.30 -17.72
C VAL A 178 11.46 -4.11 -18.66
N ARG A 179 11.10 -2.92 -18.16
CA ARG A 179 11.08 -1.67 -18.95
C ARG A 179 12.19 -0.73 -18.50
N VAL A 180 13.03 -0.31 -19.45
CA VAL A 180 14.10 0.67 -19.21
C VAL A 180 13.74 1.97 -19.91
N THR A 181 13.66 3.09 -19.17
CA THR A 181 13.38 4.42 -19.72
C THR A 181 14.64 5.26 -19.72
N VAL A 182 15.27 5.44 -20.89
CA VAL A 182 16.46 6.29 -21.07
C VAL A 182 16.03 7.70 -21.47
N VAL A 183 16.72 8.72 -20.96
CA VAL A 183 16.51 10.14 -21.28
C VAL A 183 17.82 10.77 -21.72
N ASN A 184 17.76 11.56 -22.79
CA ASN A 184 18.87 12.40 -23.21
C ASN A 184 18.85 13.73 -22.45
N ASP A 185 19.77 13.90 -21.49
CA ASP A 185 20.01 15.19 -20.80
C ASP A 185 21.19 15.99 -21.43
N MET A 186 21.78 15.50 -22.53
CA MET A 186 22.71 16.27 -23.37
C MET A 186 21.92 17.17 -24.34
N PRO A 187 22.47 18.34 -24.73
CA PRO A 187 21.79 19.24 -25.69
C PRO A 187 21.80 18.70 -27.12
N ASP A 188 22.81 17.88 -27.45
CA ASP A 188 23.10 17.40 -28.79
C ASP A 188 22.38 16.07 -29.09
N ALA A 189 22.38 15.65 -30.36
CA ALA A 189 21.93 14.32 -30.76
C ALA A 189 22.90 13.24 -30.24
N VAL A 190 22.36 12.10 -29.82
CA VAL A 190 23.12 11.00 -29.20
C VAL A 190 22.59 9.64 -29.62
N GLU A 191 23.47 8.76 -30.06
CA GLU A 191 23.24 7.32 -30.19
C GLU A 191 23.83 6.58 -28.99
N ALA A 192 23.12 5.57 -28.49
CA ALA A 192 23.57 4.73 -27.39
C ALA A 192 23.01 3.30 -27.52
N THR A 193 23.64 2.35 -26.84
CA THR A 193 23.15 0.98 -26.69
C THR A 193 22.75 0.73 -25.24
N VAL A 194 21.62 0.07 -25.03
CA VAL A 194 21.09 -0.27 -23.70
C VAL A 194 21.11 -1.79 -23.53
N GLU A 195 21.63 -2.24 -22.39
CA GLU A 195 21.79 -3.65 -22.03
C GLU A 195 21.16 -3.92 -20.65
N LEU A 196 20.77 -5.17 -20.39
CA LEU A 196 20.41 -5.65 -19.06
C LEU A 196 21.41 -6.70 -18.57
N ALA A 197 22.12 -6.40 -17.49
CA ALA A 197 22.84 -7.43 -16.74
C ALA A 197 21.84 -8.18 -15.84
N VAL A 198 21.65 -9.46 -16.14
CA VAL A 198 20.79 -10.40 -15.42
C VAL A 198 21.62 -11.38 -14.57
N PRO A 199 21.03 -12.09 -13.59
CA PRO A 199 21.76 -13.08 -12.80
C PRO A 199 22.32 -14.24 -13.64
N PRO A 200 23.34 -14.97 -13.15
CA PRO A 200 23.87 -16.15 -13.84
C PRO A 200 22.77 -17.17 -14.19
N GLY A 201 22.78 -17.65 -15.44
CA GLY A 201 21.79 -18.60 -15.97
C GLY A 201 20.43 -18.02 -16.33
N TRP A 202 20.16 -16.74 -16.02
CA TRP A 202 18.99 -16.02 -16.51
C TRP A 202 19.28 -15.47 -17.92
N THR A 203 18.23 -15.11 -18.67
CA THR A 203 18.38 -14.50 -20.01
C THR A 203 17.53 -13.24 -20.16
N ALA A 204 18.01 -12.28 -20.94
CA ALA A 204 17.27 -11.11 -21.38
C ALA A 204 17.12 -11.13 -22.91
N SER A 205 15.91 -10.89 -23.41
CA SER A 205 15.59 -10.90 -24.84
C SER A 205 14.88 -9.60 -25.27
N PRO A 206 15.41 -8.87 -26.27
CA PRO A 206 16.77 -9.00 -26.83
C PRO A 206 17.85 -8.67 -25.76
N PRO A 207 19.11 -9.11 -25.91
CA PRO A 207 20.15 -8.85 -24.91
C PRO A 207 20.53 -7.37 -24.82
N GLN A 208 20.57 -6.68 -25.96
CA GLN A 208 20.86 -5.25 -26.08
C GLN A 208 19.94 -4.58 -27.11
N GLN A 209 19.69 -3.28 -26.97
CA GLN A 209 18.87 -2.48 -27.87
C GLN A 209 19.52 -1.12 -28.15
N PRO A 210 19.67 -0.71 -29.43
CA PRO A 210 20.11 0.64 -29.76
C PRO A 210 18.99 1.66 -29.49
N VAL A 211 19.37 2.87 -29.11
CA VAL A 211 18.51 4.05 -28.96
C VAL A 211 19.18 5.26 -29.60
N SER A 212 18.38 6.14 -30.19
CA SER A 212 18.84 7.38 -30.79
C SER A 212 17.95 8.56 -30.40
N PHE A 213 18.58 9.67 -30.03
CA PHE A 213 17.94 10.89 -29.56
C PHE A 213 18.40 12.07 -30.41
N ALA A 214 17.51 12.99 -30.78
CA ALA A 214 17.84 14.13 -31.64
C ALA A 214 18.22 15.40 -30.86
N ARG A 215 17.85 15.48 -29.57
CA ARG A 215 17.97 16.66 -28.69
C ARG A 215 17.77 16.28 -27.23
N SER A 216 17.91 17.26 -26.31
CA SER A 216 17.61 17.08 -24.89
C SER A 216 16.14 16.77 -24.60
N ASP A 217 15.89 16.24 -23.40
CA ASP A 217 14.59 15.92 -22.80
C ASP A 217 13.78 14.81 -23.54
N GLU A 218 14.29 14.30 -24.66
CA GLU A 218 13.72 13.13 -25.34
C GLU A 218 13.96 11.86 -24.52
N SER A 219 12.92 11.02 -24.45
CA SER A 219 12.93 9.80 -23.64
C SER A 219 12.36 8.61 -24.41
N GLN A 220 13.10 7.51 -24.46
CA GLN A 220 12.67 6.25 -25.08
C GLN A 220 12.49 5.19 -23.98
N THR A 221 11.44 4.37 -24.08
CA THR A 221 11.17 3.27 -23.15
C THR A 221 11.28 1.95 -23.89
N LEU A 222 12.37 1.25 -23.61
CA LEU A 222 12.66 -0.08 -24.13
C LEU A 222 11.97 -1.15 -23.30
N ARG A 223 11.82 -2.34 -23.88
CA ARG A 223 11.21 -3.53 -23.27
C ARG A 223 12.14 -4.71 -23.45
N PHE A 224 12.40 -5.44 -22.38
CA PHE A 224 13.23 -6.63 -22.37
C PHE A 224 12.42 -7.75 -21.69
N GLN A 225 12.31 -8.91 -22.32
CA GLN A 225 11.77 -10.10 -21.65
C GLN A 225 12.89 -10.75 -20.85
N VAL A 226 12.78 -10.74 -19.53
CA VAL A 226 13.71 -11.42 -18.63
C VAL A 226 13.12 -12.78 -18.25
N LYS A 227 13.88 -13.84 -18.51
CA LYS A 227 13.50 -15.23 -18.24
C LYS A 227 14.38 -15.79 -17.10
N PRO A 228 13.79 -16.29 -16.01
CA PRO A 228 14.53 -17.00 -14.97
C PRO A 228 15.29 -18.21 -15.50
N ALA A 229 16.37 -18.59 -14.82
CA ALA A 229 16.96 -19.92 -15.01
C ALA A 229 15.90 -21.00 -14.70
N PRO A 230 15.85 -22.13 -15.42
CA PRO A 230 14.85 -23.18 -15.18
C PRO A 230 14.83 -23.73 -13.75
N ASN A 231 16.00 -23.71 -13.09
CA ASN A 231 16.20 -24.16 -11.71
C ASN A 231 16.54 -22.97 -10.79
N ALA A 232 16.00 -21.77 -11.04
CA ALA A 232 16.22 -20.62 -10.14
C ALA A 232 15.60 -20.90 -8.77
N GLU A 233 16.42 -20.80 -7.72
CA GLU A 233 16.00 -20.97 -6.33
C GLU A 233 15.07 -19.84 -5.86
N ALA A 234 14.34 -20.04 -4.75
CA ALA A 234 13.57 -18.97 -4.14
C ALA A 234 14.49 -17.89 -3.55
N GLY A 235 14.31 -16.63 -3.95
CA GLY A 235 15.23 -15.56 -3.59
C GLY A 235 15.04 -14.25 -4.38
N GLU A 236 15.81 -13.24 -3.99
CA GLU A 236 15.81 -11.91 -4.60
C GLU A 236 16.97 -11.75 -5.59
N TYR A 237 16.60 -11.48 -6.84
CA TYR A 237 17.50 -11.39 -7.98
C TYR A 237 17.53 -9.96 -8.52
N ARG A 238 18.71 -9.35 -8.57
CA ARG A 238 18.86 -8.00 -9.14
C ARG A 238 19.09 -8.09 -10.64
N VAL A 239 18.37 -7.24 -11.37
CA VAL A 239 18.62 -6.94 -12.78
C VAL A 239 19.02 -5.47 -12.87
N THR A 240 20.18 -5.18 -13.45
CA THR A 240 20.66 -3.81 -13.65
C THR A 240 20.62 -3.45 -15.13
N ALA A 241 20.38 -2.17 -15.42
CA ALA A 241 20.38 -1.61 -16.76
C ALA A 241 21.58 -0.69 -16.95
N SER A 242 22.31 -0.89 -18.04
CA SER A 242 23.43 -0.05 -18.48
C SER A 242 23.08 0.63 -19.80
N VAL A 243 23.57 1.87 -19.96
CA VAL A 243 23.47 2.63 -21.23
C VAL A 243 24.87 3.04 -21.65
N THR A 244 25.37 2.56 -22.78
CA THR A 244 26.69 2.92 -23.31
C THR A 244 26.55 3.85 -24.51
N ALA A 245 27.16 5.03 -24.44
CA ALA A 245 27.20 6.03 -25.50
C ALA A 245 28.66 6.45 -25.75
N GLY A 246 29.17 6.15 -26.95
CA GLY A 246 30.61 6.26 -27.23
C GLY A 246 31.42 5.44 -26.23
N SER A 247 32.34 6.10 -25.51
CA SER A 247 33.19 5.48 -24.48
C SER A 247 32.68 5.62 -23.04
N GLN A 248 31.42 6.06 -22.83
CA GLN A 248 30.84 6.25 -21.49
C GLN A 248 29.66 5.32 -21.25
N THR A 249 29.67 4.62 -20.12
CA THR A 249 28.57 3.78 -19.65
C THR A 249 27.90 4.41 -18.44
N PHE A 250 26.56 4.38 -18.42
CA PHE A 250 25.72 4.97 -17.38
C PHE A 250 24.89 3.86 -16.71
N ASP A 251 25.14 3.66 -15.42
CA ASP A 251 24.55 2.63 -14.54
C ASP A 251 23.46 3.19 -13.61
N ARG A 252 23.12 4.47 -13.75
CA ARG A 252 22.32 5.23 -12.79
C ARG A 252 21.16 5.98 -13.43
N GLY A 253 20.06 5.97 -12.70
CA GLY A 253 18.93 6.82 -12.95
C GLY A 253 18.82 7.97 -11.95
N TYR A 254 17.80 8.80 -12.13
CA TYR A 254 17.39 9.76 -11.11
C TYR A 254 15.88 9.93 -10.99
N GLN A 255 15.45 10.37 -9.81
CA GLN A 255 14.15 10.98 -9.57
C GLN A 255 14.30 12.48 -9.35
N THR A 256 13.63 13.28 -10.19
CA THR A 256 13.46 14.72 -9.97
C THR A 256 12.45 14.95 -8.86
N ILE A 257 12.82 15.77 -7.86
CA ILE A 257 11.90 16.34 -6.88
C ILE A 257 11.82 17.84 -7.15
N GLU A 258 10.63 18.33 -7.47
CA GLU A 258 10.39 19.69 -7.96
C GLU A 258 8.95 20.09 -7.60
N TYR A 259 8.81 21.13 -6.78
CA TYR A 259 7.52 21.74 -6.42
C TYR A 259 7.68 23.27 -6.47
N PRO A 260 6.59 24.06 -6.64
CA PRO A 260 6.68 25.53 -6.76
C PRO A 260 7.29 26.31 -5.58
N HIS A 261 7.67 25.62 -4.50
CA HIS A 261 8.21 26.18 -3.26
C HIS A 261 9.55 25.54 -2.83
N ILE A 262 10.18 24.72 -3.68
CA ILE A 262 11.54 24.22 -3.47
C ILE A 262 12.36 24.29 -4.78
N THR A 263 13.68 24.32 -4.65
CA THR A 263 14.60 24.10 -5.78
C THR A 263 14.41 22.71 -6.37
N ARG A 264 14.64 22.54 -7.68
CA ARG A 264 14.74 21.22 -8.32
C ARG A 264 15.93 20.44 -7.74
N TYR A 265 15.66 19.28 -7.15
CA TYR A 265 16.68 18.31 -6.74
C TYR A 265 16.61 17.03 -7.57
N HIS A 266 17.74 16.35 -7.73
CA HIS A 266 17.83 15.01 -8.30
C HIS A 266 18.35 14.05 -7.23
N ILE A 267 17.57 13.03 -6.90
CA ILE A 267 18.06 11.86 -6.17
C ILE A 267 18.52 10.85 -7.22
N TYR A 268 19.77 10.41 -7.15
CA TYR A 268 20.33 9.42 -8.06
C TYR A 268 20.30 8.04 -7.41
N ASP A 269 19.81 7.05 -8.14
CA ASP A 269 19.73 5.65 -7.75
C ASP A 269 20.43 4.79 -8.81
N PRO A 270 21.01 3.62 -8.46
CA PRO A 270 21.40 2.62 -9.45
C PRO A 270 20.19 2.26 -10.33
N ALA A 271 20.41 2.11 -11.64
CA ALA A 271 19.38 1.74 -12.60
C ALA A 271 19.07 0.24 -12.50
N GLN A 272 18.48 -0.18 -11.37
CA GLN A 272 18.23 -1.58 -11.04
C GLN A 272 16.76 -1.84 -10.69
N THR A 273 16.34 -3.09 -10.89
CA THR A 273 15.10 -3.65 -10.34
C THR A 273 15.39 -4.97 -9.63
N THR A 274 14.60 -5.28 -8.61
CA THR A 274 14.58 -6.62 -8.02
C THR A 274 13.48 -7.41 -8.72
N LEU A 275 13.81 -8.62 -9.18
CA LEU A 275 12.87 -9.68 -9.49
C LEU A 275 12.94 -10.70 -8.34
N LYS A 276 11.81 -11.34 -8.01
CA LYS A 276 11.76 -12.31 -6.91
C LYS A 276 11.18 -13.62 -7.39
N VAL A 277 11.85 -14.72 -7.03
CA VAL A 277 11.34 -16.08 -7.17
C VAL A 277 10.82 -16.48 -5.79
N ILE A 278 9.55 -16.85 -5.71
CA ILE A 278 8.87 -17.19 -4.46
C ILE A 278 8.39 -18.64 -4.58
N ASP A 279 8.78 -19.50 -3.63
CA ASP A 279 8.16 -20.82 -3.50
C ASP A 279 6.75 -20.67 -2.92
N VAL A 280 5.76 -20.79 -3.80
CA VAL A 280 4.35 -20.71 -3.46
C VAL A 280 3.54 -21.64 -4.36
N ARG A 281 2.75 -22.50 -3.72
CA ARG A 281 1.82 -23.42 -4.39
C ARG A 281 0.44 -22.79 -4.47
N THR A 282 -0.24 -22.99 -5.60
CA THR A 282 -1.63 -22.56 -5.86
C THR A 282 -2.32 -23.67 -6.67
N PRO A 283 -3.61 -23.99 -6.44
CA PRO A 283 -4.40 -24.83 -7.35
C PRO A 283 -4.45 -24.22 -8.74
N SER A 284 -4.38 -25.07 -9.77
CA SER A 284 -4.52 -24.61 -11.16
C SER A 284 -5.96 -24.17 -11.47
N ASN A 285 -6.09 -23.28 -12.45
CA ASN A 285 -7.37 -22.84 -13.04
C ASN A 285 -8.34 -22.10 -12.09
N LEU A 286 -7.87 -21.60 -10.93
CA LEU A 286 -8.70 -20.74 -10.06
C LEU A 286 -9.20 -19.49 -10.82
N THR A 287 -10.49 -19.21 -10.71
CA THR A 287 -11.12 -17.98 -11.21
C THR A 287 -11.65 -17.15 -10.05
N ILE A 288 -10.97 -16.03 -9.77
CA ILE A 288 -11.20 -15.16 -8.61
C ILE A 288 -11.94 -13.90 -9.05
N GLY A 289 -13.11 -13.66 -8.45
CA GLY A 289 -13.87 -12.43 -8.66
C GLY A 289 -13.35 -11.32 -7.76
N TYR A 290 -13.07 -10.13 -8.30
CA TYR A 290 -12.47 -9.02 -7.54
C TYR A 290 -13.32 -7.75 -7.55
N VAL A 291 -13.79 -7.31 -6.38
CA VAL A 291 -14.46 -6.01 -6.21
C VAL A 291 -13.40 -4.95 -5.89
N MET A 292 -12.93 -4.23 -6.91
CA MET A 292 -11.86 -3.24 -6.81
C MET A 292 -12.09 -2.19 -5.70
N GLY A 293 -11.06 -2.00 -4.86
CA GLY A 293 -10.99 -1.02 -3.77
C GLY A 293 -10.12 0.20 -4.09
N VAL A 294 -9.54 0.82 -3.06
CA VAL A 294 -8.86 2.13 -3.14
C VAL A 294 -7.34 1.97 -3.22
N GLY A 295 -6.76 2.26 -4.39
CA GLY A 295 -5.30 2.19 -4.59
C GLY A 295 -4.74 0.79 -4.49
N ASP A 296 -5.59 -0.21 -4.72
CA ASP A 296 -5.33 -1.62 -4.49
C ASP A 296 -4.38 -2.22 -5.53
N GLN A 297 -3.50 -3.12 -5.10
CA GLN A 297 -2.48 -3.80 -5.91
C GLN A 297 -2.44 -5.32 -5.64
N VAL A 298 -3.48 -5.86 -4.99
CA VAL A 298 -3.65 -7.31 -4.77
C VAL A 298 -4.06 -8.08 -6.04
N PRO A 299 -4.87 -7.56 -6.98
CA PRO A 299 -5.23 -8.31 -8.19
C PRO A 299 -4.01 -8.78 -9.02
N PRO A 300 -3.00 -7.94 -9.32
CA PRO A 300 -1.78 -8.40 -9.99
C PRO A 300 -0.94 -9.40 -9.18
N ALA A 301 -1.12 -9.48 -7.85
CA ALA A 301 -0.49 -10.50 -7.04
C ALA A 301 -1.22 -11.86 -7.16
N ILE A 302 -2.55 -11.86 -7.25
CA ILE A 302 -3.36 -13.05 -7.55
C ILE A 302 -3.06 -13.58 -8.97
N GLU A 303 -2.91 -12.70 -9.95
CA GLU A 303 -2.48 -13.07 -11.31
C GLU A 303 -1.08 -13.69 -11.33
N GLN A 304 -0.15 -13.17 -10.51
CA GLN A 304 1.19 -13.75 -10.36
C GLN A 304 1.21 -15.13 -9.68
N LEU A 305 0.18 -15.46 -8.89
CA LEU A 305 -0.03 -16.80 -8.32
C LEU A 305 -0.62 -17.82 -9.32
N GLY A 306 -0.84 -17.43 -10.58
CA GLY A 306 -1.37 -18.29 -11.64
C GLY A 306 -2.90 -18.40 -11.68
N ALA A 307 -3.61 -17.63 -10.85
CA ALA A 307 -5.07 -17.58 -10.85
C ALA A 307 -5.59 -16.52 -11.84
N LYS A 308 -6.71 -16.80 -12.52
CA LYS A 308 -7.42 -15.84 -13.35
C LYS A 308 -8.18 -14.87 -12.46
N VAL A 309 -8.02 -13.56 -12.67
CA VAL A 309 -8.82 -12.54 -11.99
C VAL A 309 -9.87 -11.96 -12.95
N GLU A 310 -11.10 -11.80 -12.47
CA GLU A 310 -12.14 -11.03 -13.16
C GLU A 310 -12.63 -9.89 -12.27
N MET A 311 -12.63 -8.65 -12.78
CA MET A 311 -13.15 -7.50 -12.04
C MET A 311 -14.68 -7.56 -11.99
N ILE A 312 -15.26 -7.58 -10.79
CA ILE A 312 -16.71 -7.55 -10.59
C ILE A 312 -17.21 -6.11 -10.70
N THR A 313 -18.02 -5.86 -11.74
CA THR A 313 -18.65 -4.57 -12.03
C THR A 313 -19.87 -4.31 -11.13
N ALA A 314 -20.46 -3.11 -11.22
CA ALA A 314 -21.74 -2.81 -10.58
C ALA A 314 -22.88 -3.70 -11.14
N ASP A 315 -22.84 -4.01 -12.44
CA ASP A 315 -23.83 -4.87 -13.09
C ASP A 315 -23.64 -6.35 -12.74
N ASP A 316 -22.40 -6.82 -12.54
CA ASP A 316 -22.16 -8.15 -11.95
C ASP A 316 -22.68 -8.22 -10.51
N LEU A 317 -22.43 -7.17 -9.70
CA LEU A 317 -22.91 -7.07 -8.33
C LEU A 317 -24.44 -7.03 -8.23
N ALA A 318 -25.14 -6.43 -9.20
CA ALA A 318 -26.61 -6.39 -9.23
C ALA A 318 -27.25 -7.64 -9.87
N TRP A 319 -26.71 -8.11 -11.00
CA TRP A 319 -27.39 -9.08 -11.87
C TRP A 319 -26.53 -10.29 -12.26
N GLY A 320 -25.21 -10.13 -12.37
CA GLY A 320 -24.31 -11.19 -12.86
C GLY A 320 -24.27 -12.43 -11.97
N ASN A 321 -23.93 -13.59 -12.56
CA ASN A 321 -23.77 -14.82 -11.80
C ASN A 321 -22.45 -14.81 -11.01
N LEU A 322 -22.55 -14.71 -9.69
CA LEU A 322 -21.42 -14.76 -8.76
C LEU A 322 -20.93 -16.20 -8.50
N SER A 323 -21.74 -17.23 -8.75
CA SER A 323 -21.34 -18.63 -8.54
C SER A 323 -20.29 -19.15 -9.52
N ARG A 324 -19.84 -18.32 -10.47
CA ARG A 324 -18.74 -18.62 -11.40
C ARG A 324 -17.35 -18.45 -10.77
N PHE A 325 -17.29 -17.89 -9.54
CA PHE A 325 -16.05 -17.56 -8.84
C PHE A 325 -15.75 -18.55 -7.72
N ASP A 326 -14.50 -19.03 -7.69
CA ASP A 326 -14.00 -19.97 -6.68
C ASP A 326 -13.82 -19.28 -5.32
N ALA A 327 -13.41 -18.01 -5.35
CA ALA A 327 -13.53 -17.06 -4.26
C ALA A 327 -13.81 -15.67 -4.82
N ILE A 328 -14.47 -14.82 -4.01
CA ILE A 328 -14.66 -13.39 -4.29
C ILE A 328 -13.87 -12.58 -3.27
N VAL A 329 -13.00 -11.69 -3.74
CA VAL A 329 -12.23 -10.77 -2.90
C VAL A 329 -12.83 -9.37 -2.98
N THR A 330 -13.16 -8.75 -1.83
CA THR A 330 -13.41 -7.30 -1.79
C THR A 330 -12.11 -6.58 -1.47
N GLY A 331 -11.73 -5.61 -2.30
CA GLY A 331 -10.47 -4.90 -2.19
C GLY A 331 -10.36 -3.94 -1.00
N VAL A 332 -9.17 -3.37 -0.85
CA VAL A 332 -8.79 -2.40 0.19
C VAL A 332 -9.82 -1.28 0.30
N ARG A 333 -10.51 -1.18 1.44
CA ARG A 333 -11.54 -0.15 1.72
C ARG A 333 -12.69 -0.13 0.70
N ALA A 334 -13.03 -1.27 0.10
CA ALA A 334 -14.10 -1.34 -0.90
C ALA A 334 -15.44 -0.83 -0.34
N TYR A 335 -15.81 -1.19 0.90
CA TYR A 335 -17.09 -0.77 1.50
C TYR A 335 -17.19 0.74 1.76
N GLU A 336 -16.06 1.47 1.84
CA GLU A 336 -16.05 2.93 1.92
C GLU A 336 -16.41 3.60 0.57
N ARG A 337 -16.00 3.00 -0.56
CA ARG A 337 -15.99 3.67 -1.87
C ARG A 337 -16.81 3.00 -2.98
N ARG A 338 -17.37 1.81 -2.75
CA ARG A 338 -18.25 1.08 -3.66
C ARG A 338 -19.68 1.08 -3.14
N ASP A 339 -20.41 2.13 -3.46
CA ASP A 339 -21.85 2.28 -3.18
C ASP A 339 -22.68 1.11 -3.73
N ASP A 340 -22.26 0.59 -4.89
CA ASP A 340 -22.80 -0.61 -5.54
C ASP A 340 -22.51 -1.90 -4.76
N LEU A 341 -21.34 -2.02 -4.10
CA LEU A 341 -21.06 -3.14 -3.19
C LEU A 341 -21.92 -3.05 -1.92
N ARG A 342 -22.05 -1.86 -1.33
CA ARG A 342 -22.93 -1.66 -0.15
C ARG A 342 -24.38 -2.03 -0.47
N ALA A 343 -24.91 -1.54 -1.58
CA ALA A 343 -26.29 -1.80 -2.01
C ALA A 343 -26.55 -3.28 -2.31
N ASN A 344 -25.59 -3.99 -2.91
CA ASN A 344 -25.76 -5.39 -3.34
C ASN A 344 -25.12 -6.43 -2.39
N ASN A 345 -24.63 -6.04 -1.20
CA ASN A 345 -23.91 -6.94 -0.29
C ASN A 345 -24.70 -8.22 0.05
N ARG A 346 -26.04 -8.15 0.06
CA ARG A 346 -26.91 -9.32 0.20
C ARG A 346 -26.57 -10.43 -0.82
N ARG A 347 -26.32 -10.11 -2.08
CA ARG A 347 -25.98 -11.10 -3.13
C ARG A 347 -24.60 -11.74 -2.89
N LEU A 348 -23.66 -11.01 -2.28
CA LEU A 348 -22.37 -11.56 -1.86
C LEU A 348 -22.54 -12.53 -0.67
N LEU A 349 -23.38 -12.19 0.31
CA LEU A 349 -23.71 -13.11 1.41
C LEU A 349 -24.51 -14.33 0.94
N GLU A 350 -25.42 -14.18 -0.03
CA GLU A 350 -26.12 -15.30 -0.67
C GLU A 350 -25.17 -16.21 -1.46
N TYR A 351 -24.14 -15.66 -2.13
CA TYR A 351 -23.06 -16.43 -2.73
C TYR A 351 -22.30 -17.27 -1.68
N VAL A 352 -21.91 -16.68 -0.54
CA VAL A 352 -21.25 -17.42 0.55
C VAL A 352 -22.19 -18.50 1.11
N PHE A 353 -23.45 -18.17 1.40
CA PHE A 353 -24.43 -19.11 1.97
C PHE A 353 -24.58 -20.38 1.12
N ASN A 354 -24.52 -20.24 -0.20
CA ASN A 354 -24.64 -21.36 -1.13
C ASN A 354 -23.35 -22.20 -1.32
N GLY A 355 -22.22 -21.78 -0.75
CA GLY A 355 -20.93 -22.51 -0.80
C GLY A 355 -19.73 -21.67 -1.22
N GLY A 356 -19.93 -20.41 -1.60
CA GLY A 356 -18.86 -19.50 -2.01
C GLY A 356 -17.90 -19.12 -0.89
N THR A 357 -16.70 -18.64 -1.27
CA THR A 357 -15.74 -18.06 -0.32
C THR A 357 -15.65 -16.56 -0.55
N ALA A 358 -15.99 -15.73 0.45
CA ALA A 358 -15.78 -14.29 0.40
C ALA A 358 -14.58 -13.88 1.27
N ILE A 359 -13.61 -13.18 0.68
CA ILE A 359 -12.41 -12.66 1.34
C ILE A 359 -12.56 -11.14 1.42
N VAL A 360 -12.95 -10.64 2.59
CA VAL A 360 -13.11 -9.22 2.86
C VAL A 360 -11.79 -8.67 3.40
N GLN A 361 -11.01 -8.04 2.53
CA GLN A 361 -9.82 -7.31 2.97
C GLN A 361 -10.18 -6.05 3.75
N TYR A 362 -9.23 -5.65 4.61
CA TYR A 362 -9.08 -4.35 5.26
C TYR A 362 -10.10 -3.27 4.87
N ASN A 363 -10.96 -2.90 5.83
CA ASN A 363 -11.82 -1.71 5.75
C ASN A 363 -11.58 -0.76 6.93
N LYS A 364 -12.26 0.38 6.91
CA LYS A 364 -12.31 1.36 8.00
C LYS A 364 -13.72 1.45 8.58
N PHE A 365 -13.96 2.40 9.47
CA PHE A 365 -15.19 2.56 10.25
C PHE A 365 -16.48 2.67 9.41
N GLU A 366 -16.39 3.04 8.13
CA GLU A 366 -17.48 2.99 7.14
C GLU A 366 -18.03 1.57 6.93
N PHE A 367 -17.28 0.53 7.31
CA PHE A 367 -17.75 -0.86 7.41
C PHE A 367 -18.74 -1.07 8.58
N ASN A 368 -18.75 -0.18 9.58
CA ASN A 368 -19.65 -0.28 10.73
C ASN A 368 -21.01 0.39 10.49
N ASP A 369 -21.18 1.10 9.36
CA ASP A 369 -22.42 1.81 9.01
C ASP A 369 -23.59 0.85 8.70
N ALA A 370 -23.31 -0.41 8.37
CA ALA A 370 -24.31 -1.46 8.19
C ALA A 370 -23.71 -2.86 8.42
N GLN A 371 -24.58 -3.88 8.46
CA GLN A 371 -24.19 -5.28 8.54
C GLN A 371 -23.67 -5.77 7.17
N TYR A 372 -22.35 -5.74 6.96
CA TYR A 372 -21.73 -6.31 5.75
C TYR A 372 -21.27 -7.77 5.91
N GLY A 373 -20.92 -8.19 7.13
CA GLY A 373 -20.62 -9.59 7.45
C GLY A 373 -21.88 -10.45 7.68
N PRO A 374 -21.75 -11.80 7.69
CA PRO A 374 -22.88 -12.71 7.91
C PRO A 374 -23.51 -12.60 9.31
N TYR A 375 -22.71 -12.26 10.32
CA TYR A 375 -23.12 -12.11 11.72
C TYR A 375 -22.63 -10.76 12.29
N PRO A 376 -23.21 -10.23 13.38
CA PRO A 376 -22.84 -8.91 13.90
C PRO A 376 -21.33 -8.76 14.16
N ALA A 377 -20.70 -7.77 13.53
CA ALA A 377 -19.30 -7.43 13.76
C ALA A 377 -18.99 -5.97 13.41
N LYS A 378 -17.94 -5.42 14.02
CA LYS A 378 -17.42 -4.07 13.79
C LYS A 378 -15.90 -4.09 13.68
N VAL A 379 -15.35 -3.27 12.79
CA VAL A 379 -13.92 -2.96 12.80
C VAL A 379 -13.61 -1.95 13.91
N SER A 380 -12.55 -2.21 14.67
CA SER A 380 -12.08 -1.35 15.77
C SER A 380 -10.98 -0.39 15.28
N ALA A 381 -10.38 0.36 16.21
CA ALA A 381 -9.20 1.17 15.95
C ALA A 381 -7.87 0.39 16.10
N ASP A 382 -7.94 -0.89 16.50
CA ASP A 382 -6.78 -1.73 16.83
C ASP A 382 -5.82 -1.90 15.66
N ARG A 383 -4.56 -2.15 16.01
CA ARG A 383 -3.45 -2.25 15.08
C ARG A 383 -2.25 -2.92 15.73
N VAL A 384 -1.37 -3.44 14.89
CA VAL A 384 0.00 -3.75 15.25
C VAL A 384 0.90 -3.11 14.19
N THR A 385 1.65 -2.11 14.65
CA THR A 385 2.39 -1.16 13.81
C THR A 385 3.86 -1.49 13.63
N ASP A 386 4.47 -2.24 14.54
CA ASP A 386 5.80 -2.83 14.30
C ASP A 386 5.69 -3.98 13.28
N GLU A 387 6.46 -3.95 12.19
CA GLU A 387 6.44 -5.01 11.16
C GLU A 387 7.07 -6.34 11.60
N ASN A 388 7.88 -6.34 12.67
CA ASN A 388 8.53 -7.52 13.25
C ASN A 388 7.73 -8.14 14.39
N ALA A 389 6.69 -7.46 14.89
CA ALA A 389 5.83 -7.93 15.97
C ALA A 389 5.43 -9.41 15.81
N PRO A 390 5.45 -10.22 16.89
CA PRO A 390 5.19 -11.64 16.81
C PRO A 390 3.74 -11.93 16.40
N VAL A 391 3.55 -12.97 15.59
CA VAL A 391 2.24 -13.46 15.16
C VAL A 391 2.08 -14.89 15.66
N LYS A 392 1.15 -15.08 16.61
CA LYS A 392 0.78 -16.39 17.14
C LYS A 392 -0.43 -16.91 16.36
N ILE A 393 -0.26 -18.03 15.68
CA ILE A 393 -1.38 -18.76 15.04
C ILE A 393 -2.22 -19.39 16.15
N LEU A 394 -3.54 -19.16 16.12
CA LEU A 394 -4.50 -19.71 17.09
C LEU A 394 -5.07 -21.06 16.63
N SER A 395 -5.15 -21.28 15.31
CA SER A 395 -5.75 -22.46 14.69
C SER A 395 -4.75 -23.19 13.78
N PRO A 396 -3.66 -23.78 14.30
CA PRO A 396 -2.54 -24.32 13.50
C PRO A 396 -2.87 -25.57 12.64
N HIS A 397 -4.13 -26.00 12.62
CA HIS A 397 -4.64 -27.08 11.78
C HIS A 397 -5.72 -26.61 10.79
N ASP A 398 -5.95 -25.29 10.70
CA ASP A 398 -6.83 -24.70 9.70
C ASP A 398 -6.19 -24.76 8.30
N PRO A 399 -6.96 -25.03 7.22
CA PRO A 399 -6.46 -24.99 5.86
C PRO A 399 -5.72 -23.71 5.48
N ILE A 400 -6.12 -22.54 6.02
CA ILE A 400 -5.50 -21.24 5.74
C ILE A 400 -4.01 -21.22 6.16
N PHE A 401 -3.59 -22.05 7.12
CA PHE A 401 -2.18 -22.19 7.52
C PHE A 401 -1.49 -23.47 7.03
N THR A 402 -2.22 -24.39 6.38
CA THR A 402 -1.72 -25.74 6.08
C THR A 402 -1.84 -26.16 4.62
N THR A 403 -2.65 -25.50 3.78
CA THR A 403 -2.87 -25.97 2.40
C THR A 403 -3.26 -24.82 1.45
N PRO A 404 -2.65 -24.73 0.24
CA PRO A 404 -1.56 -25.56 -0.29
C PRO A 404 -0.17 -25.29 0.32
N ASN A 405 0.02 -24.18 1.05
CA ASN A 405 1.29 -23.82 1.68
C ASN A 405 1.24 -24.01 3.21
N GLU A 406 2.36 -24.36 3.82
CA GLU A 406 2.53 -24.38 5.28
C GLU A 406 2.96 -23.00 5.77
N ILE A 407 2.18 -22.40 6.68
CA ILE A 407 2.39 -21.05 7.19
C ILE A 407 2.90 -21.14 8.63
N ALA A 408 4.22 -20.98 8.78
CA ALA A 408 4.93 -20.95 10.06
C ALA A 408 5.68 -19.61 10.24
N ASP A 409 6.51 -19.49 11.29
CA ASP A 409 7.29 -18.29 11.66
C ASP A 409 8.01 -17.61 10.48
N GLN A 410 8.46 -18.38 9.48
CA GLN A 410 9.12 -17.86 8.28
C GLN A 410 8.20 -16.94 7.45
N ALA A 411 6.90 -17.23 7.37
CA ALA A 411 5.94 -16.43 6.62
C ALA A 411 5.72 -15.03 7.22
N TRP A 412 6.12 -14.82 8.49
CA TRP A 412 6.03 -13.55 9.20
C TRP A 412 7.33 -12.73 9.16
N LYS A 413 8.37 -13.19 8.44
CA LYS A 413 9.63 -12.44 8.25
C LYS A 413 9.59 -11.59 6.98
N GLY A 414 10.38 -10.51 6.92
CA GLY A 414 10.48 -9.63 5.74
C GLY A 414 9.19 -8.87 5.42
N TRP A 415 8.31 -8.68 6.41
CA TRP A 415 7.19 -7.75 6.30
C TRP A 415 7.70 -6.32 6.40
N VAL A 416 7.00 -5.38 5.77
CA VAL A 416 7.33 -3.95 5.77
C VAL A 416 6.24 -3.13 6.46
N GLN A 417 6.67 -2.10 7.19
CA GLN A 417 5.90 -0.99 7.74
C GLN A 417 4.90 -1.29 8.86
N GLU A 418 4.08 -2.35 8.79
CA GLU A 418 3.07 -2.69 9.82
C GLU A 418 2.37 -4.02 9.53
N ARG A 419 2.12 -4.83 10.57
CA ARG A 419 1.39 -6.11 10.48
C ARG A 419 -0.05 -5.96 10.01
N GLY A 420 -0.79 -5.00 10.56
CA GLY A 420 -2.22 -4.85 10.26
C GLY A 420 -2.89 -3.75 11.07
N LEU A 421 -4.02 -3.26 10.58
CA LEU A 421 -4.82 -2.20 11.19
C LEU A 421 -6.33 -2.48 11.06
N TYR A 422 -7.14 -1.81 11.87
CA TYR A 422 -8.62 -1.85 11.85
C TYR A 422 -9.14 -3.30 11.87
N PHE A 423 -8.75 -4.02 12.92
CA PHE A 423 -9.12 -5.41 13.16
C PHE A 423 -10.62 -5.58 13.45
N LEU A 424 -11.15 -6.77 13.21
CA LEU A 424 -12.54 -7.11 13.54
C LEU A 424 -12.65 -7.34 15.06
N GLY A 425 -13.07 -6.30 15.78
CA GLY A 425 -13.03 -6.21 17.24
C GLY A 425 -14.26 -6.82 17.90
N GLU A 426 -15.27 -5.99 18.16
CA GLU A 426 -16.59 -6.43 18.62
C GLU A 426 -17.23 -7.33 17.55
N LYS A 427 -17.45 -8.61 17.85
CA LYS A 427 -17.99 -9.59 16.89
C LYS A 427 -18.70 -10.75 17.58
N ASP A 428 -19.67 -11.32 16.87
CA ASP A 428 -20.44 -12.51 17.21
C ASP A 428 -19.54 -13.75 17.43
N SER A 429 -19.94 -14.67 18.31
CA SER A 429 -19.16 -15.87 18.67
C SER A 429 -18.98 -16.88 17.53
N ARG A 430 -19.72 -16.74 16.43
CA ARG A 430 -19.53 -17.50 15.18
C ARG A 430 -18.38 -16.99 14.30
N TYR A 431 -17.68 -15.94 14.73
CA TYR A 431 -16.40 -15.52 14.16
C TYR A 431 -15.24 -16.08 14.97
N HIS A 432 -14.31 -16.75 14.29
CA HIS A 432 -13.14 -17.38 14.87
C HIS A 432 -11.88 -16.61 14.49
N ASP A 433 -11.20 -16.05 15.50
CA ASP A 433 -9.90 -15.41 15.34
C ASP A 433 -8.83 -16.46 15.04
N LEU A 434 -8.16 -16.34 13.89
CA LEU A 434 -7.18 -17.33 13.41
C LEU A 434 -5.74 -16.98 13.81
N VAL A 435 -5.47 -15.70 14.09
CA VAL A 435 -4.17 -15.19 14.58
C VAL A 435 -4.35 -14.22 15.75
N GLN A 436 -3.30 -14.13 16.55
CA GLN A 436 -3.14 -13.23 17.68
C GLN A 436 -1.79 -12.52 17.56
N LEU A 437 -1.75 -11.21 17.82
CA LEU A 437 -0.54 -10.38 17.69
C LEU A 437 -0.38 -9.49 18.92
N GLU A 438 0.84 -9.09 19.25
CA GLU A 438 1.10 -8.04 20.23
C GLU A 438 2.11 -7.04 19.68
N ASP A 439 1.82 -5.74 19.81
CA ASP A 439 2.72 -4.67 19.42
C ASP A 439 3.73 -4.43 20.57
N PRO A 440 5.05 -4.50 20.33
CA PRO A 440 6.06 -4.27 21.37
C PRO A 440 6.11 -2.80 21.82
N PHE A 441 5.42 -1.87 21.14
CA PHE A 441 5.42 -0.46 21.50
C PHE A 441 4.69 -0.20 22.84
N PRO A 442 5.33 0.43 23.85
CA PRO A 442 4.77 0.61 25.20
C PRO A 442 3.44 1.37 25.30
N TYR A 443 2.97 2.01 24.22
CA TYR A 443 1.68 2.71 24.16
C TYR A 443 0.65 2.04 23.23
N ASN A 444 0.92 0.82 22.73
CA ASN A 444 -0.02 -0.02 21.99
C ASN A 444 -0.13 -1.45 22.59
N THR A 445 0.16 -1.56 23.88
CA THR A 445 0.27 -2.82 24.64
C THR A 445 -1.03 -3.65 24.69
N GLY A 446 -0.90 -4.91 25.08
CA GLY A 446 -2.00 -5.84 25.24
C GLY A 446 -2.31 -6.58 23.94
N VAL A 447 -2.52 -7.88 24.05
CA VAL A 447 -2.65 -8.78 22.90
C VAL A 447 -3.91 -8.46 22.07
N LYS A 448 -3.76 -8.42 20.74
CA LYS A 448 -4.80 -8.10 19.76
C LYS A 448 -5.21 -9.34 18.97
N THR A 449 -6.49 -9.49 18.67
CA THR A 449 -7.03 -10.44 17.68
C THR A 449 -7.82 -9.66 16.61
N GLY A 450 -8.62 -10.32 15.76
CA GLY A 450 -9.39 -9.66 14.70
C GLY A 450 -8.61 -9.35 13.42
N ALA A 451 -7.32 -9.68 13.36
CA ALA A 451 -6.46 -9.41 12.21
C ALA A 451 -6.64 -10.40 11.04
N LEU A 452 -6.99 -11.66 11.35
CA LEU A 452 -7.43 -12.66 10.40
C LEU A 452 -8.52 -13.48 11.07
N VAL A 453 -9.72 -13.50 10.48
CA VAL A 453 -10.93 -14.03 11.12
C VAL A 453 -11.76 -14.78 10.10
N GLU A 454 -12.28 -15.96 10.46
CA GLU A 454 -13.23 -16.70 9.63
C GLU A 454 -14.61 -16.80 10.31
N ALA A 455 -15.69 -16.81 9.52
CA ALA A 455 -16.97 -17.37 9.90
C ALA A 455 -17.48 -18.32 8.81
N THR A 456 -18.03 -19.47 9.21
CA THR A 456 -18.83 -20.32 8.31
C THR A 456 -20.24 -19.74 8.20
N TYR A 457 -20.76 -19.60 6.98
CA TYR A 457 -22.11 -19.12 6.71
C TYR A 457 -22.78 -19.94 5.62
N GLY A 458 -23.90 -20.59 5.95
CA GLY A 458 -24.50 -21.62 5.10
C GLY A 458 -23.50 -22.75 4.84
N LYS A 459 -23.16 -22.96 3.57
CA LYS A 459 -22.18 -23.97 3.11
C LYS A 459 -20.77 -23.41 2.86
N GLY A 460 -20.60 -22.08 2.92
CA GLY A 460 -19.37 -21.39 2.51
C GLY A 460 -18.68 -20.65 3.66
N LYS A 461 -17.60 -19.94 3.31
CA LYS A 461 -16.71 -19.24 4.26
C LYS A 461 -16.69 -17.73 3.97
N TRP A 462 -16.76 -16.94 5.03
CA TRP A 462 -16.53 -15.50 5.00
C TRP A 462 -15.29 -15.18 5.86
N ILE A 463 -14.29 -14.51 5.28
CA ILE A 463 -12.99 -14.30 5.92
C ILE A 463 -12.66 -12.81 5.92
N TYR A 464 -12.39 -12.24 7.10
CA TYR A 464 -11.87 -10.87 7.24
C TYR A 464 -10.34 -10.87 7.31
N VAL A 465 -9.70 -10.00 6.52
CA VAL A 465 -8.24 -9.87 6.44
C VAL A 465 -7.83 -8.43 6.81
N GLY A 466 -7.65 -8.18 8.10
CA GLY A 466 -7.06 -6.95 8.66
C GLY A 466 -5.52 -6.94 8.64
N LEU A 467 -4.88 -8.07 8.31
CA LEU A 467 -3.47 -8.15 7.95
C LEU A 467 -3.19 -7.30 6.70
N ASN A 468 -2.07 -6.56 6.70
CA ASN A 468 -1.72 -5.61 5.63
C ASN A 468 -1.16 -6.26 4.35
N LEU A 469 -1.73 -7.39 3.90
CA LEU A 469 -1.26 -8.12 2.70
C LEU A 469 -1.13 -7.19 1.48
N TRP A 470 -2.05 -6.22 1.33
CA TRP A 470 -2.02 -5.19 0.29
C TRP A 470 -0.77 -4.29 0.24
N ARG A 471 0.06 -4.25 1.30
CA ARG A 471 1.39 -3.63 1.30
C ARG A 471 2.52 -4.65 1.14
N GLN A 472 2.35 -5.85 1.70
CA GLN A 472 3.34 -6.92 1.66
C GLN A 472 3.49 -7.53 0.26
N LEU A 473 2.38 -7.65 -0.49
CA LEU A 473 2.37 -8.21 -1.85
C LEU A 473 3.11 -7.30 -2.86
N PRO A 474 2.90 -5.97 -2.90
CA PRO A 474 3.74 -5.06 -3.71
C PRO A 474 5.19 -4.91 -3.22
N ALA A 475 5.49 -5.32 -1.98
CA ALA A 475 6.85 -5.35 -1.44
C ALA A 475 7.60 -6.66 -1.75
N GLY A 476 6.90 -7.70 -2.21
CA GLY A 476 7.51 -9.01 -2.49
C GLY A 476 7.75 -9.86 -1.23
N THR A 477 6.96 -9.68 -0.17
CA THR A 477 7.08 -10.50 1.05
C THR A 477 6.51 -11.90 0.83
N ASP A 478 7.37 -12.92 0.94
CA ASP A 478 7.08 -14.30 0.51
C ASP A 478 5.87 -14.92 1.21
N GLY A 479 5.84 -14.81 2.55
CA GLY A 479 4.73 -15.32 3.35
C GLY A 479 3.39 -14.64 3.05
N ALA A 480 3.39 -13.41 2.54
CA ALA A 480 2.14 -12.76 2.13
C ALA A 480 1.57 -13.38 0.85
N TYR A 481 2.42 -13.82 -0.09
CA TYR A 481 1.99 -14.59 -1.26
C TYR A 481 1.51 -15.98 -0.86
N GLN A 482 2.18 -16.65 0.09
CA GLN A 482 1.75 -17.96 0.60
C GLN A 482 0.41 -17.90 1.35
N ILE A 483 0.20 -16.89 2.21
CA ILE A 483 -1.08 -16.63 2.89
C ILE A 483 -2.17 -16.29 1.87
N LEU A 484 -1.89 -15.42 0.88
CA LEU A 484 -2.85 -15.09 -0.18
C LEU A 484 -3.26 -16.33 -0.98
N ALA A 485 -2.29 -17.17 -1.38
CA ALA A 485 -2.54 -18.42 -2.09
C ALA A 485 -3.44 -19.37 -1.28
N ASN A 486 -3.19 -19.52 0.01
CA ASN A 486 -4.05 -20.33 0.89
C ASN A 486 -5.47 -19.75 0.99
N LEU A 487 -5.60 -18.43 1.18
CA LEU A 487 -6.91 -17.75 1.25
C LEU A 487 -7.75 -17.95 -0.02
N ILE A 488 -7.18 -17.74 -1.22
CA ILE A 488 -7.92 -17.96 -2.47
C ILE A 488 -8.18 -19.44 -2.79
N SER A 489 -7.50 -20.37 -2.10
CA SER A 489 -7.63 -21.82 -2.29
C SER A 489 -8.63 -22.49 -1.35
N VAL A 490 -9.07 -21.84 -0.26
CA VAL A 490 -9.81 -22.50 0.83
C VAL A 490 -11.13 -23.13 0.36
N GLY A 491 -11.83 -22.49 -0.58
CA GLY A 491 -13.08 -22.99 -1.19
C GLY A 491 -12.92 -24.21 -2.11
N LYS A 492 -11.69 -24.59 -2.47
CA LYS A 492 -11.37 -25.80 -3.27
C LYS A 492 -10.84 -26.96 -2.44
N GLN A 493 -10.64 -26.79 -1.14
CA GLN A 493 -10.17 -27.88 -0.29
C GLN A 493 -11.27 -28.94 -0.11
N PRO A 494 -10.94 -30.25 -0.12
CA PRO A 494 -11.89 -31.28 0.27
C PRO A 494 -12.40 -30.99 1.68
N GLN A 495 -13.71 -30.76 1.83
CA GLN A 495 -14.27 -30.46 3.15
C GLN A 495 -14.04 -31.65 4.08
N ARG A 496 -13.32 -31.42 5.19
CA ARG A 496 -13.16 -32.43 6.24
C ARG A 496 -14.53 -32.66 6.87
N THR A 497 -15.08 -33.85 6.66
CA THR A 497 -16.22 -34.36 7.44
C THR A 497 -15.89 -34.21 8.93
N PRO A 498 -16.78 -33.63 9.76
CA PRO A 498 -16.51 -33.48 11.18
C PRO A 498 -16.19 -34.83 11.82
N SER A 499 -15.01 -34.94 12.43
CA SER A 499 -14.61 -36.14 13.18
C SER A 499 -15.56 -36.30 14.37
N THR A 500 -16.49 -37.25 14.26
CA THR A 500 -17.41 -37.58 15.35
C THR A 500 -16.61 -38.15 16.50
N GLN A 501 -16.41 -37.35 17.55
CA GLN A 501 -15.90 -37.86 18.82
C GLN A 501 -16.94 -38.84 19.39
N ARG A 502 -16.47 -40.02 19.78
CA ARG A 502 -17.18 -41.05 20.55
C ARG A 502 -16.49 -41.18 21.90
#